data_AF-A0A968Y896-F1
#
_entry.id   AF-A0A968Y896-F1
#
_cell.length_a   1.000
_cell.length_b   1.000
_cell.length_c   1.000
_cell.angle_alpha   90.00
_cell.angle_beta   90.00
_cell.angle_gamma   90.00
#
_symmetry.space_group_name_H-M   'P 1'
#
loop_
_entity.id
_entity.type
_entity.pdbx_description
1 polymer ?
#
loop_
_entity_poly.entity_id
_entity_poly.type
_entity_poly.pdbx_seq_one_letter_code
_entity_poly.pdbx_strand_id
1 'polypeptide(L)'
;MASLKMSAAGLEIIEQARQQKRWDKTAEVLCSDALTSKATLKRFWRKQPIQRETFIRICQVLGVECWEKLVDRDRALETSITANLDCQVAETSKKNPGFALPENLPAVRNWVGRIEEIETLKNQLLDPETRTITITTVCVVGLAGIGKTTLAAQLVRHLQLENTPFVAAAWESLRSATGIAPEFNWIVDSLLSTLSGSDINLGAIEQDDYLKKIAKTARYSERKALFASAR
;
A
#
# COMPACT_ATOMS: atom_id res chain seq x y z
N MET A 1 -16.27 -14.20 -11.48
CA MET A 1 -16.39 -12.73 -11.33
C MET A 1 -16.53 -12.41 -9.85
N ALA A 2 -15.73 -11.49 -9.31
CA ALA A 2 -15.83 -11.12 -7.89
C ALA A 2 -17.12 -10.33 -7.63
N SER A 3 -17.89 -10.73 -6.61
CA SER A 3 -19.06 -9.99 -6.13
C SER A 3 -18.71 -9.22 -4.87
N LEU A 4 -19.21 -7.98 -4.78
CA LEU A 4 -18.99 -7.07 -3.66
C LEU A 4 -20.32 -6.79 -2.95
N LYS A 5 -20.25 -6.69 -1.63
CA LYS A 5 -21.36 -6.34 -0.76
C LYS A 5 -21.07 -4.99 -0.09
N MET A 6 -22.10 -4.19 0.13
CA MET A 6 -21.97 -2.89 0.79
C MET A 6 -22.03 -3.03 2.31
N SER A 7 -21.09 -2.41 3.02
CA SER A 7 -21.06 -2.34 4.48
C SER A 7 -22.20 -1.46 5.01
N ALA A 8 -22.51 -1.58 6.31
CA ALA A 8 -23.52 -0.73 6.93
C ALA A 8 -23.11 0.75 6.90
N ALA A 9 -21.87 1.07 7.28
CA ALA A 9 -21.33 2.43 7.21
C ALA A 9 -21.25 2.96 5.76
N GLY A 10 -20.87 2.09 4.81
CA GLY A 10 -20.81 2.45 3.39
C GLY A 10 -22.18 2.84 2.83
N LEU A 11 -23.26 2.18 3.28
CA LEU A 11 -24.61 2.54 2.88
C LEU A 11 -24.99 3.96 3.33
N GLU A 12 -24.60 4.37 4.54
CA GLU A 12 -24.90 5.72 5.06
C GLU A 12 -24.18 6.81 4.27
N ILE A 13 -22.90 6.61 3.96
CA ILE A 13 -22.10 7.54 3.15
C ILE A 13 -22.73 7.70 1.76
N ILE A 14 -23.13 6.59 1.14
CA ILE A 14 -23.74 6.62 -0.19
C ILE A 14 -25.14 7.24 -0.14
N GLU A 15 -25.90 6.99 0.92
CA GLU A 15 -27.21 7.61 1.12
C GLU A 15 -27.08 9.14 1.31
N GLN A 16 -26.07 9.61 2.02
CA GLN A 16 -25.74 11.04 2.14
C GLN A 16 -25.34 11.65 0.79
N ALA A 17 -24.47 10.98 0.03
CA ALA A 17 -24.07 11.43 -1.31
C ALA A 17 -25.27 11.50 -2.28
N ARG A 18 -26.18 10.53 -2.20
CA ARG A 18 -27.45 10.52 -2.94
C ARG A 18 -28.34 11.71 -2.54
N GLN A 19 -28.49 11.97 -1.24
CA GLN A 19 -29.31 13.07 -0.73
C GLN A 19 -28.77 14.44 -1.18
N GLN A 20 -27.45 14.63 -1.18
CA GLN A 20 -26.82 15.85 -1.70
C GLN A 20 -27.14 16.08 -3.18
N LYS A 21 -27.25 15.02 -3.97
CA LYS A 21 -27.64 15.08 -5.40
C LYS A 21 -29.15 15.12 -5.64
N ARG A 22 -29.98 14.97 -4.60
CA ARG A 22 -31.46 14.89 -4.68
C ARG A 22 -31.98 13.80 -5.64
N TRP A 23 -31.27 12.69 -5.77
CA TRP A 23 -31.65 11.59 -6.67
C TRP A 23 -32.40 10.48 -5.97
N ASP A 24 -33.41 9.87 -6.59
CA ASP A 24 -34.06 8.69 -6.03
C ASP A 24 -33.16 7.44 -6.04
N LYS A 25 -33.41 6.50 -5.11
CA LYS A 25 -32.65 5.24 -4.99
C LYS A 25 -32.64 4.41 -6.29
N THR A 26 -33.66 4.55 -7.12
CA THR A 26 -33.76 3.87 -8.41
C THR A 26 -33.95 4.85 -9.57
N ALA A 27 -33.38 6.05 -9.46
CA ALA A 27 -33.43 7.06 -10.51
C ALA A 27 -32.93 6.49 -11.84
N GLU A 28 -33.52 6.94 -12.94
CA GLU A 28 -33.18 6.45 -14.28
C GLU A 28 -31.76 6.84 -14.69
N VAL A 29 -31.32 8.04 -14.26
CA VAL A 29 -29.94 8.55 -14.42
C VAL A 29 -28.91 7.60 -13.79
N LEU A 30 -29.22 7.01 -12.64
CA LEU A 30 -28.35 6.03 -11.99
C LEU A 30 -28.26 4.72 -12.77
N CYS A 31 -29.35 4.31 -13.44
CA CYS A 31 -29.34 3.12 -14.29
C CYS A 31 -28.53 3.35 -15.56
N SER A 32 -28.74 4.48 -16.24
CA SER A 32 -28.04 4.83 -17.48
C SER A 32 -26.54 4.96 -17.24
N ASP A 33 -26.16 5.73 -16.23
CA ASP A 33 -24.76 6.14 -16.04
C ASP A 33 -23.93 5.03 -15.42
N ALA A 34 -24.53 4.22 -14.53
CA ALA A 34 -23.86 3.05 -13.97
C ALA A 34 -23.93 1.81 -14.89
N LEU A 35 -24.58 1.93 -16.06
CA LEU A 35 -24.81 0.85 -17.02
C LEU A 35 -25.41 -0.39 -16.35
N THR A 36 -26.49 -0.20 -15.59
CA THR A 36 -27.10 -1.25 -14.78
C THR A 36 -28.61 -1.21 -14.75
N SER A 37 -29.23 -2.27 -14.23
CA SER A 37 -30.69 -2.39 -14.14
C SER A 37 -31.24 -1.88 -12.80
N LYS A 38 -32.51 -1.47 -12.79
CA LYS A 38 -33.26 -1.15 -11.54
C LYS A 38 -33.22 -2.30 -10.53
N ALA A 39 -33.19 -3.55 -11.00
CA ALA A 39 -33.08 -4.73 -10.14
C ALA A 39 -31.71 -4.79 -9.44
N THR A 40 -30.62 -4.47 -10.15
CA THR A 40 -29.27 -4.44 -9.57
C THR A 40 -29.11 -3.31 -8.57
N LEU A 41 -29.68 -2.13 -8.83
CA LEU A 41 -29.72 -1.03 -7.84
C LEU A 41 -30.48 -1.44 -6.58
N LYS A 42 -31.64 -2.09 -6.71
CA LYS A 42 -32.36 -2.61 -5.53
C LYS A 42 -31.51 -3.58 -4.70
N ARG A 43 -30.71 -4.43 -5.36
CA ARG A 43 -29.77 -5.33 -4.68
C ARG A 43 -28.65 -4.56 -3.97
N PHE A 44 -28.09 -3.56 -4.63
CA PHE A 44 -27.08 -2.67 -4.07
C PHE A 44 -27.54 -2.01 -2.76
N TRP A 45 -28.70 -1.34 -2.78
CA TRP A 45 -29.27 -0.69 -1.58
C TRP A 45 -29.65 -1.66 -0.46
N ARG A 46 -29.97 -2.90 -0.81
CA ARG A 46 -30.26 -3.99 0.15
C ARG A 46 -28.99 -4.63 0.72
N LYS A 47 -27.80 -4.09 0.44
CA LYS A 47 -26.51 -4.69 0.82
C LYS A 47 -26.40 -6.14 0.35
N GLN A 48 -26.92 -6.45 -0.84
CA GLN A 48 -26.76 -7.77 -1.45
C GLN A 48 -25.51 -7.78 -2.35
N PRO A 49 -24.84 -8.92 -2.50
CA PRO A 49 -23.67 -9.03 -3.34
C PRO A 49 -24.03 -8.74 -4.80
N ILE A 50 -23.33 -7.79 -5.41
CA ILE A 50 -23.44 -7.44 -6.83
C ILE A 50 -22.06 -7.55 -7.50
N GLN A 51 -22.02 -7.58 -8.83
CA GLN A 51 -20.76 -7.65 -9.56
C GLN A 51 -19.86 -6.44 -9.25
N ARG A 52 -18.57 -6.68 -9.04
CA ARG A 52 -17.58 -5.65 -8.69
C ARG A 52 -17.64 -4.43 -9.61
N GLU A 53 -17.61 -4.64 -10.91
CA GLU A 53 -17.62 -3.56 -11.90
C GLU A 53 -18.85 -2.65 -11.74
N THR A 54 -20.02 -3.27 -11.56
CA THR A 54 -21.27 -2.54 -11.33
C THR A 54 -21.26 -1.77 -10.01
N PHE A 55 -20.69 -2.35 -8.95
CA PHE A 55 -20.54 -1.68 -7.65
C PHE A 55 -19.70 -0.40 -7.77
N ILE A 56 -18.56 -0.48 -8.47
CA ILE A 56 -17.65 0.65 -8.68
C ILE A 56 -18.36 1.77 -9.45
N ARG A 57 -19.03 1.43 -10.55
CA ARG A 57 -19.75 2.40 -11.38
C ARG A 57 -20.86 3.11 -10.62
N ILE A 58 -21.64 2.39 -9.80
CA ILE A 58 -22.68 3.02 -8.97
C ILE A 58 -22.05 4.04 -7.99
N CYS A 59 -20.92 3.70 -7.35
CA CYS A 59 -20.22 4.61 -6.43
C CYS A 59 -19.68 5.85 -7.15
N GLN A 60 -19.09 5.68 -8.34
CA GLN A 60 -18.57 6.79 -9.15
C GLN A 60 -19.67 7.76 -9.59
N VAL A 61 -20.81 7.24 -10.05
CA VAL A 61 -21.98 8.06 -10.41
C VAL A 61 -22.48 8.88 -9.22
N LEU A 62 -22.38 8.33 -8.01
CA LEU A 62 -22.72 9.02 -6.77
C LEU A 62 -21.62 9.97 -6.27
N GLY A 63 -20.48 10.06 -6.97
CA GLY A 63 -19.36 10.95 -6.62
C GLY A 63 -18.45 10.39 -5.53
N VAL A 64 -18.52 9.09 -5.25
CA VAL A 64 -17.70 8.42 -4.25
C VAL A 64 -16.64 7.57 -4.94
N GLU A 65 -15.43 8.13 -5.08
CA GLU A 65 -14.31 7.45 -5.73
C GLU A 65 -13.69 6.36 -4.84
N CYS A 66 -13.76 6.53 -3.51
CA CYS A 66 -13.22 5.59 -2.52
C CYS A 66 -14.18 4.42 -2.21
N TRP A 67 -14.73 3.76 -3.23
CA TRP A 67 -15.69 2.65 -3.09
C TRP A 67 -15.17 1.49 -2.22
N GLU A 68 -13.86 1.27 -2.16
CA GLU A 68 -13.21 0.20 -1.38
C GLU A 68 -13.44 0.29 0.13
N LYS A 69 -13.71 1.49 0.64
CA LYS A 69 -14.05 1.74 2.06
C LYS A 69 -15.51 1.45 2.37
N LEU A 70 -16.35 1.35 1.34
CA LEU A 70 -17.79 1.12 1.45
C LEU A 70 -18.13 -0.36 1.42
N VAL A 71 -17.19 -1.22 1.02
CA VAL A 71 -17.38 -2.66 0.90
C VAL A 71 -17.40 -3.31 2.29
N ASP A 72 -18.38 -4.17 2.50
CA ASP A 72 -18.48 -5.06 3.66
C ASP A 72 -17.37 -6.10 3.56
N ARG A 73 -16.34 -5.99 4.41
CA ARG A 73 -15.22 -6.93 4.46
C ARG A 73 -15.48 -8.10 5.39
N ASP A 74 -16.64 -8.14 6.04
CA ASP A 74 -16.99 -9.20 6.97
C ASP A 74 -17.54 -10.42 6.23
N ARG A 75 -16.62 -11.29 5.81
CA ARG A 75 -16.89 -12.73 5.80
C ARG A 75 -16.08 -13.36 6.94
N ALA A 76 -16.82 -13.67 8.00
CA ALA A 76 -16.44 -14.51 9.15
C ALA A 76 -15.58 -13.85 10.24
N LEU A 77 -16.15 -12.91 11.00
CA LEU A 77 -16.03 -12.91 12.46
C LEU A 77 -17.02 -11.92 13.11
N GLU A 78 -18.32 -12.24 13.11
CA GLU A 78 -19.20 -11.70 14.16
C GLU A 78 -19.06 -12.61 15.38
N THR A 79 -18.41 -12.15 16.44
CA THR A 79 -18.86 -12.18 17.86
C THR A 79 -17.71 -11.67 18.73
N SER A 80 -17.98 -10.64 19.55
CA SER A 80 -17.05 -9.85 20.40
C SER A 80 -16.17 -8.90 19.56
N ILE A 81 -16.33 -7.58 19.59
CA ILE A 81 -16.25 -6.70 20.74
C ILE A 81 -17.13 -5.46 20.45
N THR A 82 -18.25 -5.35 21.15
CA THR A 82 -18.88 -4.06 21.45
C THR A 82 -18.08 -3.39 22.54
N ALA A 83 -17.34 -2.34 22.22
CA ALA A 83 -17.15 -1.15 23.06
C ALA A 83 -16.17 -0.19 22.38
N ASN A 84 -16.54 1.09 22.39
CA ASN A 84 -15.69 2.25 22.16
C ASN A 84 -15.55 2.69 20.70
N LEU A 85 -16.68 3.21 20.19
CA LEU A 85 -16.64 4.48 19.48
C LEU A 85 -16.06 5.54 20.43
N ASP A 86 -14.94 6.14 20.04
CA ASP A 86 -14.83 7.58 20.13
C ASP A 86 -14.26 8.10 18.81
N CYS A 87 -15.03 8.99 18.19
CA CYS A 87 -14.63 9.79 17.07
C CYS A 87 -13.57 10.79 17.51
N GLN A 88 -12.40 10.76 16.87
CA GLN A 88 -11.62 11.98 16.66
C GLN A 88 -11.37 12.16 15.17
N VAL A 89 -12.22 13.00 14.57
CA VAL A 89 -11.87 13.76 13.37
C VAL A 89 -11.13 14.99 13.87
N ALA A 90 -9.80 14.96 13.82
CA ALA A 90 -8.94 16.12 13.56
C ALA A 90 -7.48 15.67 13.62
N GLU A 91 -6.76 16.00 12.56
CA GLU A 91 -5.30 16.02 12.47
C GLU A 91 -4.64 14.63 12.47
N THR A 92 -4.25 14.19 11.28
CA THR A 92 -3.05 13.38 11.10
C THR A 92 -1.91 14.10 11.81
N SER A 93 -1.74 13.78 13.09
CA SER A 93 -0.52 14.06 13.84
C SER A 93 0.61 13.60 12.94
N LYS A 94 1.48 14.55 12.55
CA LYS A 94 2.67 14.34 11.72
C LYS A 94 3.56 13.32 12.43
N LYS A 95 3.21 12.03 12.34
CA LYS A 95 4.15 10.97 12.62
C LYS A 95 5.21 11.12 11.54
N ASN A 96 6.38 11.55 11.95
CA ASN A 96 7.55 11.51 11.07
C ASN A 96 7.63 10.06 10.56
N PRO A 97 7.56 9.85 9.24
CA PRO A 97 7.64 8.50 8.69
C PRO A 97 8.96 7.87 9.14
N GLY A 98 8.95 6.57 9.48
CA GLY A 98 10.12 5.90 10.06
C GLY A 98 11.38 6.03 9.18
N PHE A 99 11.18 6.02 7.86
CA PHE A 99 12.21 6.26 6.85
C PHE A 99 11.63 6.96 5.61
N ALA A 100 12.47 7.47 4.72
CA ALA A 100 12.03 8.06 3.45
C ALA A 100 11.73 6.97 2.40
N LEU A 101 10.63 7.12 1.64
CA LEU A 101 10.37 6.21 0.52
C LEU A 101 11.38 6.45 -0.61
N PRO A 102 11.89 5.39 -1.25
CA PRO A 102 12.72 5.53 -2.44
C PRO A 102 11.96 6.23 -3.56
N GLU A 103 12.61 7.15 -4.27
CA GLU A 103 12.00 7.88 -5.41
C GLU A 103 11.55 6.94 -6.53
N ASN A 104 12.32 5.87 -6.77
CA ASN A 104 12.05 4.87 -7.79
C ASN A 104 11.00 3.82 -7.36
N LEU A 105 10.40 3.95 -6.17
CA LEU A 105 9.39 3.04 -5.69
C LEU A 105 8.10 3.19 -6.53
N PRO A 106 7.61 2.14 -7.21
CA PRO A 106 6.46 2.27 -8.08
C PRO A 106 5.21 2.68 -7.30
N ALA A 107 4.46 3.63 -7.85
CA ALA A 107 3.19 4.07 -7.29
C ALA A 107 2.19 2.91 -7.30
N VAL A 108 1.54 2.66 -6.17
CA VAL A 108 0.49 1.65 -6.06
C VAL A 108 -0.86 2.36 -6.20
N ARG A 109 -1.63 1.96 -7.22
CA ARG A 109 -3.00 2.43 -7.46
C ARG A 109 -3.95 1.24 -7.34
N ASN A 110 -5.16 1.47 -6.83
CA ASN A 110 -6.24 0.47 -6.74
C ASN A 110 -5.83 -0.82 -6.00
N TRP A 111 -5.15 -0.68 -4.87
CA TRP A 111 -4.73 -1.81 -4.03
C TRP A 111 -5.94 -2.43 -3.33
N VAL A 112 -6.30 -3.67 -3.69
CA VAL A 112 -7.46 -4.36 -3.12
C VAL A 112 -7.09 -5.77 -2.69
N GLY A 113 -7.49 -6.12 -1.46
CA GLY A 113 -7.21 -7.42 -0.88
C GLY A 113 -5.74 -7.60 -0.51
N ARG A 114 -5.34 -8.86 -0.34
CA ARG A 114 -3.97 -9.28 -0.02
C ARG A 114 -3.37 -8.77 1.29
N ILE A 115 -4.23 -8.47 2.25
CA ILE A 115 -3.81 -8.05 3.59
C ILE A 115 -3.13 -9.23 4.29
N GLU A 116 -3.67 -10.44 4.13
CA GLU A 116 -3.08 -11.67 4.68
C GLU A 116 -1.65 -11.90 4.18
N GLU A 117 -1.37 -11.70 2.90
CA GLU A 117 -0.02 -11.83 2.34
C GLU A 117 0.91 -10.73 2.87
N ILE A 118 0.43 -9.49 3.05
CA ILE A 118 1.22 -8.43 3.69
C ILE A 118 1.56 -8.81 5.13
N GLU A 119 0.58 -9.23 5.92
CA GLU A 119 0.79 -9.64 7.31
C GLU A 119 1.72 -10.86 7.40
N THR A 120 1.58 -11.82 6.48
CA THR A 120 2.50 -12.95 6.38
C THR A 120 3.93 -12.49 6.11
N LEU A 121 4.14 -11.56 5.17
CA LEU A 121 5.47 -11.02 4.87
C LEU A 121 6.04 -10.19 6.03
N LYS A 122 5.20 -9.45 6.75
CA LYS A 122 5.62 -8.73 7.95
C LYS A 122 6.05 -9.67 9.06
N ASN A 123 5.26 -10.71 9.35
CA ASN A 123 5.58 -11.71 10.37
C ASN A 123 6.82 -12.55 10.01
N GLN A 124 7.18 -12.60 8.72
CA GLN A 124 8.45 -13.16 8.28
C GLN A 124 9.61 -12.19 8.51
N LEU A 125 9.43 -10.89 8.24
CA LEU A 125 10.49 -9.89 8.39
C LEU A 125 10.73 -9.45 9.84
N LEU A 126 9.66 -9.42 10.64
CA LEU A 126 9.61 -8.91 11.99
C LEU A 126 9.07 -9.99 12.92
N ASP A 127 9.66 -10.06 14.10
CA ASP A 127 9.10 -10.86 15.18
C ASP A 127 7.72 -10.31 15.58
N PRO A 128 6.67 -11.14 15.67
CA PRO A 128 5.31 -10.67 15.93
C PRO A 128 5.15 -10.04 17.32
N GLU A 129 5.96 -10.42 18.30
CA GLU A 129 5.86 -9.91 19.68
C GLU A 129 6.77 -8.69 19.90
N THR A 130 8.03 -8.81 19.50
CA THR A 130 9.09 -7.80 19.77
C THR A 130 9.27 -6.80 18.63
N ARG A 131 8.71 -7.08 17.44
CA ARG A 131 8.90 -6.31 16.20
C ARG A 131 10.36 -6.07 15.81
N THR A 132 11.27 -6.91 16.29
CA THR A 132 12.68 -6.89 15.87
C THR A 132 12.83 -7.61 14.53
N ILE A 133 13.85 -7.23 13.75
CA ILE A 133 14.13 -7.86 12.45
C ILE A 133 14.61 -9.29 12.69
N THR A 134 13.87 -10.27 12.16
CA THR A 134 14.16 -11.71 12.32
C THR A 134 14.86 -12.30 11.11
N ILE A 135 14.48 -11.86 9.90
CA ILE A 135 14.97 -12.41 8.62
C ILE A 135 15.72 -11.34 7.83
N THR A 136 16.80 -11.77 7.16
CA THR A 136 17.61 -10.94 6.25
C THR A 136 17.11 -10.93 4.81
N THR A 137 16.46 -11.99 4.32
CA THR A 137 16.01 -12.08 2.92
C THR A 137 14.66 -12.78 2.79
N VAL A 138 13.74 -12.18 2.01
CA VAL A 138 12.44 -12.76 1.65
C VAL A 138 12.28 -12.80 0.14
N CYS A 139 11.77 -13.92 -0.40
CA CYS A 139 11.54 -14.09 -1.83
C CYS A 139 10.04 -14.16 -2.13
N VAL A 140 9.58 -13.33 -3.08
CA VAL A 140 8.17 -13.32 -3.54
C VAL A 140 8.10 -13.93 -4.95
N VAL A 141 7.55 -15.14 -5.05
CA VAL A 141 7.38 -15.90 -6.30
C VAL A 141 5.92 -16.01 -6.71
N GLY A 142 5.68 -16.19 -8.01
CA GLY A 142 4.31 -16.29 -8.56
C GLY A 142 4.24 -15.93 -10.04
N LEU A 143 3.05 -16.07 -10.63
CA LEU A 143 2.81 -15.88 -12.06
C LEU A 143 3.16 -14.46 -12.56
N ALA A 144 3.44 -14.34 -13.86
CA ALA A 144 3.61 -13.04 -14.50
C ALA A 144 2.33 -12.19 -14.36
N GLY A 145 2.48 -10.87 -14.16
CA GLY A 145 1.34 -9.95 -14.05
C GLY A 145 0.51 -10.04 -12.77
N ILE A 146 0.78 -10.98 -11.86
CA ILE A 146 -0.02 -11.19 -10.63
C ILE A 146 0.13 -10.07 -9.59
N GLY A 147 1.00 -9.07 -9.81
CA GLY A 147 1.20 -7.95 -8.91
C GLY A 147 2.23 -8.17 -7.79
N LYS A 148 3.25 -9.02 -7.98
CA LYS A 148 4.33 -9.25 -7.00
C LYS A 148 5.08 -7.97 -6.66
N THR A 149 5.48 -7.22 -7.68
CA THR A 149 6.17 -5.93 -7.54
C THR A 149 5.29 -4.93 -6.80
N THR A 150 3.99 -4.92 -7.09
CA THR A 150 3.00 -4.10 -6.39
C THR A 150 2.88 -4.48 -4.91
N LEU A 151 2.86 -5.79 -4.59
CA LEU A 151 2.83 -6.30 -3.22
C LEU A 151 4.08 -5.87 -2.44
N ALA A 152 5.27 -6.03 -3.02
CA ALA A 152 6.52 -5.58 -2.38
C ALA A 152 6.54 -4.06 -2.16
N ALA A 153 6.10 -3.28 -3.15
CA ALA A 153 6.03 -1.83 -3.03
C ALA A 153 4.99 -1.39 -1.98
N GLN A 154 3.91 -2.15 -1.80
CA GLN A 154 2.92 -1.89 -0.76
C GLN A 154 3.46 -2.26 0.63
N LEU A 155 4.16 -3.37 0.76
CA LEU A 155 4.82 -3.78 2.00
C LEU A 155 5.77 -2.69 2.51
N VAL A 156 6.64 -2.13 1.65
CA VAL A 156 7.55 -1.04 2.03
C VAL A 156 6.79 0.17 2.60
N ARG A 157 5.65 0.53 2.00
CA ARG A 157 4.81 1.63 2.50
C ARG A 157 4.18 1.32 3.85
N HIS A 158 3.72 0.09 4.06
CA HIS A 158 3.22 -0.33 5.36
C HIS A 158 4.32 -0.28 6.43
N LEU A 159 5.52 -0.79 6.12
CA LEU A 159 6.67 -0.72 7.02
C LEU A 159 7.09 0.72 7.32
N GLN A 160 6.84 1.68 6.43
CA GLN A 160 7.13 3.09 6.67
C GLN A 160 6.12 3.75 7.63
N LEU A 161 4.84 3.40 7.48
CA LEU A 161 3.73 3.97 8.24
C LEU A 161 3.61 3.36 9.64
N GLU A 162 3.87 2.06 9.73
CA GLU A 162 3.99 1.33 10.97
C GLU A 162 5.39 1.59 11.50
N ASN A 163 5.54 1.99 12.76
CA ASN A 163 6.82 2.42 13.33
C ASN A 163 7.77 1.22 13.49
N THR A 164 8.33 0.76 12.37
CA THR A 164 9.19 -0.42 12.27
C THR A 164 10.64 -0.05 12.53
N PRO A 165 11.51 -1.02 12.89
CA PRO A 165 12.92 -0.75 13.16
C PRO A 165 13.74 -0.35 11.92
N PHE A 166 13.14 -0.28 10.73
CA PHE A 166 13.83 0.10 9.51
C PHE A 166 14.09 1.61 9.48
N VAL A 167 15.31 1.99 9.16
CA VAL A 167 15.76 3.38 9.16
C VAL A 167 15.96 3.94 7.75
N ALA A 168 16.09 3.06 6.77
CA ALA A 168 16.21 3.40 5.37
C ALA A 168 15.60 2.30 4.50
N ALA A 169 15.16 2.69 3.31
CA ALA A 169 14.77 1.77 2.26
C ALA A 169 15.47 2.18 0.95
N ALA A 170 15.76 1.19 0.12
CA ALA A 170 16.23 1.38 -1.24
C ALA A 170 15.42 0.47 -2.17
N TRP A 171 15.26 0.89 -3.43
CA TRP A 171 14.50 0.14 -4.43
C TRP A 171 15.24 0.12 -5.76
N GLU A 172 15.61 -1.07 -6.20
CA GLU A 172 16.41 -1.27 -7.41
C GLU A 172 15.72 -2.19 -8.42
N SER A 173 15.78 -1.81 -9.69
CA SER A 173 15.33 -2.65 -10.80
C SER A 173 16.53 -3.29 -11.48
N LEU A 174 16.67 -4.62 -11.33
CA LEU A 174 17.73 -5.38 -11.99
C LEU A 174 17.41 -5.74 -13.45
N ARG A 175 16.29 -5.26 -13.99
CA ARG A 175 15.89 -5.51 -15.38
C ARG A 175 16.62 -4.53 -16.30
N SER A 176 17.39 -5.07 -17.24
CA SER A 176 17.98 -4.28 -18.33
C SER A 176 17.17 -4.41 -19.61
N ALA A 177 17.14 -3.32 -20.39
CA ALA A 177 16.54 -3.30 -21.73
C ALA A 177 17.26 -4.23 -22.71
N THR A 178 18.55 -4.52 -22.48
CA THR A 178 19.35 -5.43 -23.30
C THR A 178 19.28 -6.89 -22.84
N GLY A 179 18.57 -7.18 -21.74
CA GLY A 179 18.52 -8.52 -21.13
C GLY A 179 19.78 -8.90 -20.33
N ILE A 180 20.82 -8.06 -20.36
CA ILE A 180 22.06 -8.24 -19.59
C ILE A 180 21.86 -7.59 -18.22
N ALA A 181 22.02 -8.34 -17.14
CA ALA A 181 21.89 -7.79 -15.79
C ALA A 181 22.83 -6.58 -15.59
N PRO A 182 22.39 -5.53 -14.85
CA PRO A 182 23.25 -4.41 -14.52
C PRO A 182 24.53 -4.88 -13.84
N GLU A 183 25.64 -4.19 -14.12
CA GLU A 183 26.90 -4.49 -13.44
C GLU A 183 26.76 -4.30 -11.94
N PHE A 184 27.44 -5.15 -11.16
CA PHE A 184 27.40 -5.10 -9.71
C PHE A 184 27.80 -3.72 -9.16
N ASN A 185 28.81 -3.09 -9.76
CA ASN A 185 29.26 -1.75 -9.38
C ASN A 185 28.13 -0.71 -9.51
N TRP A 186 27.36 -0.78 -10.59
CA TRP A 186 26.22 0.12 -10.79
C TRP A 186 25.15 -0.06 -9.70
N ILE A 187 24.86 -1.31 -9.31
CA ILE A 187 23.89 -1.60 -8.25
C ILE A 187 24.37 -1.01 -6.92
N VAL A 188 25.65 -1.23 -6.58
CA VAL A 188 26.22 -0.70 -5.33
C VAL A 188 26.24 0.82 -5.33
N ASP A 189 26.58 1.45 -6.46
CA ASP A 189 26.60 2.91 -6.59
C ASP A 189 25.19 3.51 -6.46
N SER A 190 24.19 2.87 -7.06
CA SER A 190 22.78 3.27 -6.94
C SER A 190 22.26 3.15 -5.51
N LEU A 191 22.58 2.05 -4.83
CA LEU A 191 22.25 1.85 -3.41
C LEU A 191 22.95 2.89 -2.53
N LEU A 192 24.24 3.14 -2.76
CA LEU A 192 25.01 4.12 -2.01
C LEU A 192 24.42 5.52 -2.16
N SER A 193 24.11 5.93 -3.39
CA SER A 193 23.45 7.21 -3.72
C SER A 193 22.11 7.37 -3.01
N THR A 194 21.28 6.31 -3.05
CA THR A 194 19.97 6.30 -2.40
C THR A 194 20.09 6.40 -0.88
N LEU A 195 21.06 5.71 -0.28
CA LEU A 195 21.23 5.65 1.16
C LEU A 195 21.96 6.86 1.75
N SER A 196 22.81 7.54 1.00
CA SER A 196 23.55 8.72 1.47
C SER A 196 22.74 10.02 1.41
N GLY A 197 21.70 10.10 0.56
CA GLY A 197 20.83 11.29 0.44
C GLY A 197 21.55 12.53 -0.07
N SER A 198 21.94 12.55 -1.35
CA SER A 198 22.58 13.68 -2.06
C SER A 198 23.99 14.09 -1.58
N ASP A 199 24.43 13.65 -0.40
CA ASP A 199 25.67 14.10 0.25
C ASP A 199 26.98 13.51 -0.32
N ILE A 200 26.96 12.83 -1.49
CA ILE A 200 28.17 12.22 -2.06
C ILE A 200 28.73 12.97 -3.26
N ASN A 201 30.04 13.14 -3.23
CA ASN A 201 30.83 13.58 -4.37
C ASN A 201 31.06 12.37 -5.29
N LEU A 202 30.27 12.26 -6.37
CA LEU A 202 30.28 11.11 -7.31
C LEU A 202 31.69 10.78 -7.84
N GLY A 203 32.54 11.79 -8.04
CA GLY A 203 33.92 11.61 -8.53
C GLY A 203 34.84 10.82 -7.59
N ALA A 204 34.53 10.74 -6.30
CA ALA A 204 35.29 9.92 -5.35
C ALA A 204 34.83 8.45 -5.30
N ILE A 205 33.66 8.14 -5.86
CA ILE A 205 33.08 6.79 -5.90
C ILE A 205 33.61 6.00 -7.09
N GLU A 206 33.87 6.66 -8.22
CA GLU A 206 34.38 6.01 -9.45
C GLU A 206 35.75 5.34 -9.27
N GLN A 207 36.58 5.82 -8.34
CA GLN A 207 37.91 5.27 -8.04
C GLN A 207 37.91 4.19 -6.95
N ASP A 208 36.78 3.97 -6.28
CA ASP A 208 36.67 2.97 -5.23
C ASP A 208 36.40 1.57 -5.78
N ASP A 209 37.12 0.59 -5.23
CA ASP A 209 36.81 -0.82 -5.44
C ASP A 209 35.49 -1.22 -4.73
N TYR A 210 34.84 -2.28 -5.19
CA TYR A 210 33.53 -2.72 -4.70
C TYR A 210 33.50 -2.98 -3.19
N LEU A 211 34.59 -3.50 -2.62
CA LEU A 211 34.72 -3.70 -1.17
C LEU A 211 34.66 -2.39 -0.40
N LYS A 212 35.32 -1.33 -0.91
CA LYS A 212 35.29 -0.01 -0.30
C LYS A 212 33.90 0.61 -0.40
N LYS A 213 33.23 0.42 -1.54
CA LYS A 213 31.84 0.88 -1.74
C LYS A 213 30.88 0.20 -0.77
N ILE A 214 30.93 -1.13 -0.65
CA ILE A 214 30.10 -1.89 0.32
C ILE A 214 30.36 -1.42 1.75
N ALA A 215 31.64 -1.26 2.14
CA ALA A 215 32.00 -0.79 3.47
C ALA A 215 31.45 0.62 3.75
N LYS A 216 31.48 1.53 2.75
CA LYS A 216 30.85 2.85 2.85
C LYS A 216 29.34 2.72 3.03
N THR A 217 28.66 1.87 2.26
CA THR A 217 27.22 1.63 2.38
C THR A 217 26.84 1.14 3.78
N ALA A 218 27.59 0.18 4.33
CA ALA A 218 27.37 -0.32 5.69
C ALA A 218 27.52 0.79 6.74
N ARG A 219 28.59 1.59 6.66
CA ARG A 219 28.81 2.73 7.57
C ARG A 219 27.71 3.78 7.50
N TYR A 220 27.18 4.07 6.31
CA TYR A 220 26.06 5.01 6.16
C TYR A 220 24.79 4.48 6.82
N SER A 221 24.49 3.19 6.65
CA SER A 221 23.35 2.53 7.30
C SER A 221 23.47 2.55 8.83
N GLU A 222 24.64 2.22 9.38
CA GLU A 222 24.92 2.30 10.82
C GLU A 222 24.78 3.73 11.36
N ARG A 223 25.35 4.70 10.65
CA ARG A 223 25.26 6.11 11.02
C ARG A 223 23.80 6.56 11.07
N LYS A 224 23.01 6.26 10.03
CA LYS A 224 21.58 6.57 10.01
C LYS A 224 20.82 5.90 11.16
N ALA A 225 21.14 4.64 11.48
CA ALA A 225 20.53 3.92 12.59
C ALA A 225 20.84 4.58 13.96
N LEU A 226 22.08 5.02 14.18
CA LEU A 226 22.46 5.76 15.39
C LEU A 226 21.71 7.09 15.51
N PHE A 227 21.56 7.84 14.42
CA PHE A 227 20.78 9.09 14.42
C PHE A 227 19.28 8.87 14.64
N ALA A 228 18.74 7.74 14.21
CA ALA A 228 17.34 7.38 14.44
C ALA A 228 17.09 6.95 15.89
N SER A 229 18.03 6.26 16.55
CA SER A 229 17.94 5.86 17.96
C SER A 229 18.09 7.02 18.96
N ALA A 230 18.60 8.18 18.52
CA ALA A 230 18.83 9.35 19.36
C ALA A 230 17.64 10.33 19.38
N ARG A 231 16.54 10.02 18.67
CA ARG A 231 15.29 10.79 18.62
C ARG A 231 14.18 10.10 19.40
#